data_AF-A0A2N5YMV4-F1
#
_entry.id   AF-A0A2N5YMV4-F1
#
_cell.length_a   1.000
_cell.length_b   1.000
_cell.length_c   1.000
_cell.angle_alpha   90.00
_cell.angle_beta   90.00
_cell.angle_gamma   90.00
#
_symmetry.space_group_name_H-M   'P 1'
#
loop_
_entity.id
_entity.type
_entity.pdbx_description
1 polymer ?
#
loop_
_entity_poly.entity_id
_entity_poly.type
_entity_poly.pdbx_seq_one_letter_code
_entity_poly.pdbx_strand_id
1 'polypeptide(L)'
;PCRRENPHVVAAYNKFKNENFKNGNGFVVYNVSLDHNAEKWKGAIVKDKLDWKYHVSDLRGWKSEPAKKYGVNSIPANFLIDGNGVIVARNLRGSKLETKLEELVKKNEFKEIEKQLLEIEKKLDELKDLDDYKNQSKSITKIKSKIEKSRLSISKLKEEVEQVQ
;
A
#
# COMPACT_ATOMS: atom_id res chain seq x y z
N PRO A 1 18.42 8.09 14.39
CA PRO A 1 17.52 8.77 13.41
C PRO A 1 16.72 7.80 12.53
N CYS A 2 17.37 6.95 11.71
CA CYS A 2 16.68 5.98 10.82
C CYS A 2 15.75 5.02 11.57
N ARG A 3 16.20 4.48 12.71
CA ARG A 3 15.41 3.57 13.57
C ARG A 3 14.07 4.18 14.03
N ARG A 4 13.95 5.51 14.08
CA ARG A 4 12.68 6.21 14.39
C ARG A 4 11.72 6.23 13.20
N GLU A 5 12.25 6.24 11.97
CA GLU A 5 11.43 6.22 10.75
C GLU A 5 11.05 4.81 10.30
N ASN A 6 11.84 3.80 10.67
CA ASN A 6 11.61 2.40 10.27
C ASN A 6 10.16 1.92 10.55
N PRO A 7 9.54 2.21 11.71
CA PRO A 7 8.12 1.88 11.94
C PRO A 7 7.18 2.45 10.87
N HIS A 8 7.39 3.69 10.43
CA HIS A 8 6.59 4.32 9.36
C HIS A 8 6.82 3.66 8.01
N VAL A 9 8.06 3.27 7.70
CA VAL A 9 8.39 2.56 6.45
C VAL A 9 7.78 1.15 6.43
N VAL A 10 7.82 0.43 7.56
CA VAL A 10 7.20 -0.90 7.71
C VAL A 10 5.67 -0.79 7.56
N ALA A 11 5.04 0.20 8.19
CA ALA A 11 3.62 0.45 8.05
C ALA A 11 3.24 0.76 6.59
N ALA A 12 3.98 1.65 5.93
CA ALA A 12 3.78 1.98 4.52
C ALA A 12 3.95 0.75 3.62
N TYR A 13 5.03 -0.03 3.80
CA TYR A 13 5.25 -1.23 3.01
C TYR A 13 4.09 -2.23 3.16
N ASN A 14 3.64 -2.50 4.38
CA ASN A 14 2.54 -3.43 4.60
C ASN A 14 1.21 -2.93 4.04
N LYS A 15 0.94 -1.62 4.11
CA LYS A 15 -0.28 -1.01 3.57
C LYS A 15 -0.30 -1.00 2.05
N PHE A 16 0.83 -0.69 1.41
CA PHE A 16 0.86 -0.36 -0.02
C PHE A 16 1.45 -1.44 -0.94
N LYS A 17 2.10 -2.49 -0.40
CA LYS A 17 2.83 -3.48 -1.23
C LYS A 17 2.00 -4.14 -2.33
N ASN A 18 0.70 -4.29 -2.13
CA ASN A 18 -0.22 -4.93 -3.06
C ASN A 18 -1.15 -3.92 -3.78
N GLU A 19 -0.94 -2.62 -3.58
CA GLU A 19 -1.74 -1.59 -4.27
C GLU A 19 -1.20 -1.34 -5.68
N ASN A 20 -2.09 -1.02 -6.60
CA ASN A 20 -1.71 -0.57 -7.93
C ASN A 20 -1.46 0.94 -7.92
N PHE A 21 -0.38 1.38 -8.54
CA PHE A 21 0.01 2.78 -8.67
C PHE A 21 -0.19 3.24 -10.12
N LYS A 22 -0.28 4.56 -10.33
CA LYS A 22 -0.46 5.13 -11.67
C LYS A 22 0.59 4.63 -12.68
N ASN A 23 1.83 4.47 -12.23
CA ASN A 23 2.98 4.03 -13.03
C ASN A 23 3.65 2.78 -12.43
N GLY A 24 2.90 1.81 -11.90
CA GLY A 24 3.49 0.58 -11.36
C GLY A 24 2.50 -0.34 -10.66
N ASN A 25 2.82 -1.63 -10.61
CA ASN A 25 1.99 -2.65 -9.95
C ASN A 25 2.67 -3.07 -8.64
N GLY A 26 2.11 -2.64 -7.52
CA GLY A 26 2.69 -2.88 -6.19
C GLY A 26 3.66 -1.79 -5.73
N PHE A 27 4.07 -1.91 -4.47
CA PHE A 27 5.06 -1.06 -3.82
C PHE A 27 6.13 -1.91 -3.16
N VAL A 28 7.40 -1.57 -3.36
CA VAL A 28 8.51 -2.24 -2.71
C VAL A 28 9.50 -1.24 -2.14
N VAL A 29 10.10 -1.62 -1.01
CA VAL A 29 11.20 -0.85 -0.41
C VAL A 29 12.52 -1.49 -0.82
N TYR A 30 13.43 -0.67 -1.34
CA TYR A 30 14.81 -1.05 -1.62
C TYR A 30 15.72 -0.33 -0.63
N ASN A 31 16.27 -1.07 0.33
CA ASN A 31 17.07 -0.51 1.42
C ASN A 31 18.56 -0.61 1.11
N VAL A 32 19.24 0.54 1.12
CA VAL A 32 20.69 0.65 0.98
C VAL A 32 21.28 1.05 2.32
N SER A 33 22.03 0.16 2.96
CA SER A 33 22.71 0.46 4.21
C SER A 33 24.12 1.03 3.99
N LEU A 34 24.44 2.06 4.77
CA LEU A 34 25.78 2.66 4.90
C LEU A 34 26.49 2.16 6.18
N ASP A 35 26.16 0.97 6.67
CA ASP A 35 26.92 0.31 7.73
C ASP A 35 28.31 -0.11 7.24
N HIS A 36 29.23 -0.37 8.17
CA HIS A 36 30.56 -0.96 7.90
C HIS A 36 30.67 -2.42 8.37
N ASN A 37 29.67 -2.92 9.10
CA ASN A 37 29.70 -4.25 9.70
C ASN A 37 28.46 -5.02 9.28
N ALA A 38 28.66 -6.10 8.53
CA ALA A 38 27.59 -6.92 7.98
C ALA A 38 26.69 -7.52 9.07
N GLU A 39 27.26 -7.98 10.18
CA GLU A 39 26.50 -8.64 11.25
C GLU A 39 25.62 -7.66 12.01
N LYS A 40 26.12 -6.46 12.31
CA LYS A 40 25.31 -5.39 12.90
C LYS A 40 24.19 -4.96 11.96
N TRP A 41 24.48 -4.83 10.67
CA TRP A 41 23.49 -4.48 9.65
C TRP A 41 22.38 -5.54 9.54
N LYS A 42 22.74 -6.82 9.40
CA LYS A 42 21.77 -7.93 9.35
C LYS A 42 20.96 -8.02 10.64
N GLY A 43 21.61 -7.89 11.80
CA GLY A 43 20.91 -7.85 13.09
C GLY A 43 19.94 -6.67 13.18
N ALA A 44 20.28 -5.52 12.59
CA ALA A 44 19.42 -4.36 12.53
C ALA A 44 18.15 -4.60 11.70
N ILE A 45 18.26 -5.29 10.56
CA ILE A 45 17.12 -5.69 9.70
C ILE A 45 16.11 -6.51 10.51
N VAL A 46 16.57 -7.56 11.19
CA VAL A 46 15.72 -8.44 12.00
C VAL A 46 15.08 -7.68 13.14
N LYS A 47 15.88 -6.90 13.89
CA LYS A 47 15.40 -6.17 15.07
C LYS A 47 14.32 -5.13 14.72
N ASP A 48 14.37 -4.55 13.53
CA ASP A 48 13.38 -3.57 13.06
C ASP A 48 12.23 -4.14 12.24
N LYS A 49 12.21 -5.47 12.00
CA LYS A 49 11.18 -6.14 11.20
C LYS A 49 11.09 -5.55 9.78
N LEU A 50 12.24 -5.36 9.14
CA LEU A 50 12.29 -4.82 7.78
C LEU A 50 12.06 -5.94 6.75
N ASP A 51 10.83 -6.45 6.68
CA ASP A 51 10.51 -7.75 6.06
C ASP A 51 10.41 -7.76 4.52
N TRP A 52 10.98 -6.77 3.84
CA TRP A 52 11.07 -6.76 2.37
C TRP A 52 12.34 -7.43 1.87
N LYS A 53 12.31 -7.91 0.62
CA LYS A 53 13.38 -8.71 0.01
C LYS A 53 14.69 -7.94 -0.21
N TYR A 54 14.59 -6.66 -0.56
CA TYR A 54 15.72 -5.91 -1.08
C TYR A 54 16.44 -5.11 0.01
N HIS A 55 17.46 -5.74 0.59
CA HIS A 55 18.43 -5.13 1.48
C HIS A 55 19.82 -5.29 0.89
N VAL A 56 20.52 -4.18 0.68
CA VAL A 56 21.89 -4.19 0.13
C VAL A 56 22.81 -3.26 0.92
N SER A 57 24.10 -3.60 0.94
CA SER A 57 25.14 -2.73 1.45
C SER A 57 26.46 -3.10 0.75
N ASP A 58 27.24 -2.09 0.38
CA ASP A 58 28.62 -2.28 -0.06
C ASP A 58 29.62 -2.25 1.11
N LEU A 59 29.13 -2.03 2.34
CA LEU A 59 29.88 -1.87 3.60
C LEU A 59 30.91 -0.73 3.60
N ARG A 60 30.82 0.21 2.64
CA ARG A 60 31.76 1.32 2.47
C ARG A 60 31.32 2.59 3.21
N GLY A 61 30.18 2.54 3.90
CA GLY A 61 29.62 3.69 4.62
C GLY A 61 29.48 4.91 3.73
N TRP A 62 29.97 6.07 4.17
CA TRP A 62 29.91 7.31 3.38
C TRP A 62 30.69 7.28 2.07
N LYS A 63 31.57 6.29 1.85
CA LYS A 63 32.26 6.06 0.56
C LYS A 63 31.43 5.21 -0.42
N SER A 64 30.18 4.90 -0.08
CA SER A 64 29.30 4.11 -0.93
C SER A 64 29.02 4.79 -2.27
N GLU A 65 29.17 4.03 -3.36
CA GLU A 65 28.93 4.52 -4.72
C GLU A 65 27.47 4.97 -4.95
N PRO A 66 26.44 4.18 -4.58
CA PRO A 66 25.05 4.63 -4.70
C PRO A 66 24.76 5.86 -3.84
N ALA A 67 25.33 5.98 -2.63
CA ALA A 67 25.16 7.18 -1.81
C ALA A 67 25.68 8.43 -2.52
N LYS A 68 26.87 8.35 -3.14
CA LYS A 68 27.43 9.43 -3.96
C LYS A 68 26.57 9.74 -5.18
N LYS A 69 26.17 8.71 -5.93
CA LYS A 69 25.37 8.86 -7.18
C LYS A 69 24.02 9.53 -6.93
N TYR A 70 23.38 9.22 -5.80
CA TYR A 70 22.10 9.81 -5.40
C TYR A 70 22.24 11.08 -4.54
N GLY A 71 23.47 11.56 -4.28
CA GLY A 71 23.73 12.79 -3.52
C GLY A 71 23.33 12.72 -2.04
N VAL A 72 23.49 11.55 -1.41
CA VAL A 72 23.13 11.33 0.00
C VAL A 72 24.24 11.85 0.93
N ASN A 73 24.00 13.00 1.55
CA ASN A 73 24.93 13.63 2.51
C ASN A 73 24.52 13.50 3.98
N SER A 74 23.33 12.96 4.26
CA SER A 74 22.81 12.77 5.60
C SER A 74 21.83 11.60 5.63
N ILE A 75 21.75 10.89 6.76
CA ILE A 75 20.78 9.81 6.97
C ILE A 75 19.80 10.14 8.12
N PRO A 76 18.53 9.68 8.04
CA PRO A 76 17.92 8.94 6.94
C PRO A 76 17.80 9.78 5.67
N ALA A 77 17.79 9.12 4.51
CA ALA A 77 17.45 9.68 3.20
C ALA A 77 16.58 8.67 2.46
N ASN A 78 15.63 9.13 1.66
CA ASN A 78 14.86 8.24 0.77
C ASN A 78 14.48 8.94 -0.52
N PHE A 79 14.19 8.12 -1.51
CA PHE A 79 13.74 8.52 -2.84
C PHE A 79 12.54 7.63 -3.15
N LEU A 80 11.44 8.24 -3.57
CA LEU A 80 10.31 7.52 -4.14
C LEU A 80 10.49 7.54 -5.66
N ILE A 81 10.57 6.35 -6.25
CA ILE A 81 10.87 6.15 -7.67
C ILE A 81 9.68 5.45 -8.30
N ASP A 82 9.19 5.94 -9.44
CA ASP A 82 8.07 5.33 -10.17
C ASP A 82 8.55 4.19 -11.11
N GLY A 83 7.62 3.50 -11.77
CA GLY A 83 7.95 2.38 -12.66
C GLY A 83 8.75 2.77 -13.91
N ASN A 84 8.87 4.07 -14.22
CA ASN A 84 9.72 4.57 -15.30
C ASN A 84 11.13 4.96 -14.79
N GLY A 85 11.43 4.73 -13.51
CA GLY A 85 12.70 5.09 -12.90
C GLY A 85 12.82 6.58 -12.54
N VAL A 86 11.71 7.33 -12.54
CA VAL A 86 11.70 8.76 -12.23
C VAL A 86 11.54 8.96 -10.73
N ILE A 87 12.39 9.82 -10.14
CA ILE A 87 12.24 10.21 -8.74
C ILE A 87 11.07 11.20 -8.61
N VAL A 88 9.97 10.74 -8.01
CA VAL A 88 8.73 11.53 -7.83
C VAL A 88 8.64 12.22 -6.47
N ALA A 89 9.46 11.81 -5.50
CA ALA A 89 9.60 12.48 -4.21
C ALA A 89 10.92 12.11 -3.52
N ARG A 90 11.33 12.93 -2.54
CA ARG A 90 12.56 12.70 -1.75
C ARG A 90 12.33 13.05 -0.29
N ASN A 91 13.07 12.41 0.60
CA ASN A 91 13.14 12.71 2.03
C ASN A 91 11.77 12.75 2.75
N LEU A 92 10.87 11.85 2.38
CA LEU A 92 9.57 11.68 3.03
C LEU A 92 9.74 11.06 4.42
N ARG A 93 9.01 11.57 5.42
CA ARG A 93 9.10 11.15 6.83
C ARG A 93 7.70 11.09 7.44
N GLY A 94 7.50 10.20 8.40
CA GLY A 94 6.21 10.03 9.07
C GLY A 94 5.04 9.99 8.09
N SER A 95 3.99 10.77 8.38
CA SER A 95 2.76 10.85 7.57
C SER A 95 2.99 11.32 6.13
N LYS A 96 4.05 12.10 5.85
CA LYS A 96 4.32 12.57 4.48
C LYS A 96 4.61 11.42 3.50
N LEU A 97 5.19 10.32 3.99
CA LEU A 97 5.40 9.13 3.17
C LEU A 97 4.07 8.50 2.77
N GLU A 98 3.21 8.28 3.75
CA GLU A 98 1.90 7.67 3.57
C GLU A 98 1.01 8.51 2.65
N THR A 99 0.85 9.80 2.94
CA THR A 99 0.06 10.71 2.09
C THR A 99 0.56 10.71 0.66
N LYS A 100 1.89 10.72 0.45
CA LYS A 100 2.42 10.73 -0.92
C LYS A 100 2.14 9.42 -1.67
N LEU A 101 2.18 8.28 -0.98
CA LEU A 101 1.82 7.00 -1.59
C LEU A 101 0.33 6.97 -1.94
N GLU A 102 -0.55 7.45 -1.06
CA GLU A 102 -2.00 7.54 -1.31
C GLU A 102 -2.34 8.38 -2.55
N GLU A 103 -1.65 9.50 -2.77
CA GLU A 103 -1.82 10.33 -3.98
C GLU A 103 -1.47 9.60 -5.30
N LEU A 104 -0.55 8.63 -5.20
CA LEU A 104 0.00 7.90 -6.35
C LEU A 104 -0.68 6.56 -6.60
N VAL A 105 -1.39 6.02 -5.60
CA VAL A 105 -2.26 4.85 -5.76
C VAL A 105 -3.26 5.14 -6.88
N LYS A 106 -3.37 4.22 -7.83
CA LYS A 106 -4.37 4.25 -8.88
C LYS A 106 -5.72 4.12 -8.20
N LYS A 107 -6.55 5.15 -8.29
CA LYS A 107 -7.92 5.09 -7.78
C LYS A 107 -8.65 4.00 -8.55
N ASN A 108 -8.91 2.89 -7.86
CA ASN A 108 -9.74 1.82 -8.39
C ASN A 108 -11.19 2.17 -8.07
N GLU A 109 -11.88 2.76 -9.05
CA GLU A 109 -13.29 3.15 -8.91
C GLU A 109 -14.16 1.97 -8.47
N PHE A 110 -13.81 0.74 -8.89
CA PHE A 110 -14.51 -0.46 -8.46
C PHE A 110 -14.29 -0.81 -6.99
N LYS A 111 -13.10 -0.55 -6.42
CA LYS A 111 -12.81 -0.83 -5.01
C LYS A 111 -13.66 0.04 -4.08
N GLU A 112 -13.92 1.29 -4.47
CA GLU A 112 -14.80 2.17 -3.71
C GLU A 112 -16.26 1.69 -3.78
N ILE A 113 -16.72 1.26 -4.97
CA ILE A 113 -18.06 0.68 -5.13
C ILE A 113 -18.20 -0.60 -4.29
N GLU A 114 -17.21 -1.48 -4.30
CA GLU A 114 -17.21 -2.71 -3.49
C GLU A 114 -17.26 -2.43 -2.00
N LYS A 115 -16.54 -1.41 -1.54
CA LYS A 115 -16.57 -0.97 -0.13
C LYS A 115 -17.96 -0.44 0.24
N GLN A 116 -18.58 0.36 -0.61
CA GLN A 116 -19.94 0.85 -0.39
C GLN A 116 -20.96 -0.30 -0.37
N LEU A 117 -20.85 -1.28 -1.27
CA LEU A 117 -21.69 -2.48 -1.26
C LEU A 117 -21.53 -3.28 0.03
N LEU A 118 -20.29 -3.47 0.51
CA LEU A 118 -20.02 -4.16 1.77
C LEU A 118 -20.63 -3.43 2.97
N GLU A 119 -20.59 -2.10 2.99
CA GLU A 119 -21.20 -1.31 4.07
C GLU A 119 -22.74 -1.41 4.05
N ILE A 120 -23.35 -1.42 2.86
CA ILE A 120 -24.79 -1.64 2.71
C ILE A 120 -25.19 -3.01 3.24
N GLU A 121 -24.42 -4.05 2.95
CA GLU A 121 -24.71 -5.40 3.44
C GLU A 121 -24.62 -5.52 4.96
N LYS A 122 -23.62 -4.91 5.57
CA LYS A 122 -23.51 -4.85 7.03
C LYS A 122 -24.75 -4.21 7.65
N LYS A 123 -25.18 -3.06 7.11
CA LYS A 123 -26.41 -2.38 7.55
C LYS A 123 -27.64 -3.25 7.35
N LEU A 124 -27.75 -3.97 6.23
CA LEU A 124 -28.86 -4.89 5.97
C LEU A 124 -28.89 -6.09 6.93
N ASP A 125 -27.73 -6.53 7.39
CA ASP A 125 -27.64 -7.62 8.37
C ASP A 125 -27.97 -7.14 9.79
N GLU A 126 -27.61 -5.92 10.17
CA GLU A 126 -28.05 -5.29 11.43
C GLU A 126 -29.58 -5.14 11.51
N LEU A 127 -30.25 -4.94 10.37
CA LEU A 127 -31.72 -4.85 10.33
C LEU A 127 -32.42 -6.18 10.67
N LYS A 128 -31.72 -7.33 10.64
CA LYS A 128 -32.30 -8.65 10.97
C LYS A 128 -32.76 -8.77 12.40
N ASP A 129 -32.14 -8.00 13.30
CA ASP A 129 -32.36 -8.08 14.74
C ASP A 129 -33.44 -7.10 15.23
N LEU A 130 -34.05 -6.34 14.32
CA LEU A 130 -35.17 -5.45 14.64
C LEU A 130 -36.50 -6.20 14.61
N ASP A 131 -37.38 -5.93 15.57
CA ASP A 131 -38.69 -6.57 15.72
C ASP A 131 -39.59 -6.47 14.46
N ASP A 132 -39.36 -5.46 13.61
CA ASP A 132 -40.10 -5.22 12.36
C ASP A 132 -39.52 -5.93 11.12
N TYR A 133 -38.43 -6.70 11.27
CA TYR A 133 -37.75 -7.37 10.15
C TYR A 133 -38.68 -8.30 9.36
N LYS A 134 -39.58 -9.02 10.06
CA LYS A 134 -40.55 -9.92 9.42
C LYS A 134 -41.46 -9.20 8.42
N ASN A 135 -41.89 -7.98 8.74
CA ASN A 135 -42.78 -7.18 7.88
C ASN A 135 -42.05 -6.60 6.67
N GLN A 136 -40.73 -6.36 6.79
CA GLN A 136 -39.90 -5.80 5.73
C GLN A 136 -39.11 -6.86 4.93
N SER A 137 -39.19 -8.14 5.31
CA SER A 137 -38.36 -9.23 4.77
C SER A 137 -38.40 -9.39 3.25
N LYS A 138 -39.54 -9.11 2.61
CA LYS A 138 -39.68 -9.12 1.13
C LYS A 138 -38.86 -8.00 0.48
N SER A 139 -38.92 -6.79 1.02
CA SER A 139 -38.16 -5.64 0.54
C SER A 139 -36.67 -5.85 0.73
N ILE A 140 -36.26 -6.37 1.89
CA ILE A 140 -34.87 -6.68 2.21
C ILE A 140 -34.31 -7.76 1.26
N THR A 141 -35.06 -8.83 1.02
CA THR A 141 -34.68 -9.87 0.04
C THR A 141 -34.51 -9.29 -1.37
N LYS A 142 -35.39 -8.38 -1.79
CA LYS A 142 -35.29 -7.69 -3.09
C LYS A 142 -34.03 -6.81 -3.17
N ILE A 143 -33.67 -6.13 -2.09
CA ILE A 143 -32.44 -5.32 -2.01
C ILE A 143 -31.21 -6.24 -2.11
N LYS A 144 -31.17 -7.34 -1.35
CA LYS A 144 -30.07 -8.32 -1.41
C LYS A 144 -29.88 -8.89 -2.82
N SER A 145 -30.97 -9.25 -3.49
CA SER A 145 -30.90 -9.71 -4.89
C SER A 145 -30.33 -8.66 -5.86
N LYS A 146 -30.66 -7.38 -5.66
CA LYS A 146 -30.08 -6.29 -6.47
C LYS A 146 -28.59 -6.12 -6.21
N ILE A 147 -28.16 -6.19 -4.95
CA ILE A 147 -26.74 -6.11 -4.57
C ILE A 147 -25.93 -7.21 -5.25
N GLU A 148 -26.41 -8.45 -5.21
CA GLU A 148 -25.75 -9.58 -5.87
C GLU A 148 -25.66 -9.40 -7.39
N LYS A 149 -26.71 -8.91 -8.05
CA LYS A 149 -26.67 -8.58 -9.48
C LYS A 149 -25.66 -7.47 -9.81
N SER A 150 -25.57 -6.45 -8.96
CA SER A 150 -24.58 -5.39 -9.10
C SER A 150 -23.16 -5.93 -8.94
N ARG A 151 -22.91 -6.85 -8.00
CA ARG A 151 -21.61 -7.51 -7.83
C ARG A 151 -21.16 -8.26 -9.07
N LEU A 152 -22.04 -9.09 -9.63
CA LEU A 152 -21.77 -9.83 -10.87
C LEU A 152 -21.43 -8.88 -12.03
N SER A 153 -22.16 -7.77 -12.13
CA SER A 153 -21.91 -6.75 -13.16
C SER A 153 -20.55 -6.06 -12.96
N ILE A 154 -20.19 -5.72 -11.72
CA ILE A 154 -18.89 -5.13 -11.37
C ILE A 154 -17.75 -6.11 -11.67
N SER A 155 -17.89 -7.38 -11.31
CA SER A 155 -16.88 -8.41 -11.59
C SER A 155 -16.59 -8.49 -13.09
N LYS A 156 -17.64 -8.52 -13.91
CA LYS A 156 -17.51 -8.56 -15.37
C LYS A 156 -16.84 -7.31 -15.92
N LEU A 157 -17.24 -6.12 -15.45
CA LEU A 157 -16.62 -4.85 -15.86
C LEU A 157 -15.15 -4.76 -15.46
N LYS A 158 -14.76 -5.30 -14.29
CA LYS A 158 -13.36 -5.38 -13.89
C LYS A 158 -12.54 -6.21 -14.87
N GLU A 159 -13.03 -7.40 -15.22
CA GLU A 159 -12.38 -8.29 -16.20
C GLU A 159 -12.24 -7.58 -17.56
N GLU A 160 -13.29 -6.90 -18.04
CA GLU A 160 -13.26 -6.14 -19.29
C GLU A 160 -12.24 -5.00 -19.25
N VAL A 161 -12.14 -4.27 -18.13
CA VAL A 161 -11.15 -3.18 -17.98
C VAL A 161 -9.72 -3.71 -17.91
N GLU A 162 -9.49 -4.83 -17.24
CA GLU A 162 -8.18 -5.48 -17.17
C GLU A 162 -7.71 -6.01 -18.54
N GLN A 163 -8.63 -6.42 -19.41
CA GLN A 163 -8.28 -6.87 -20.77
C GLN A 163 -7.85 -5.74 -21.72
N VAL A 164 -8.17 -4.49 -21.38
CA VAL A 164 -7.91 -3.31 -22.24
C VAL A 164 -6.68 -2.51 -21.78
N GLN A 165 -6.10 -2.84 -20.61
CA GLN A 165 -4.92 -2.18 -20.03
C GLN A 165 -3.64 -2.99 -20.21
#